data_AF-A0A2D6PCD3-F1
#
_entry.id   AF-A0A2D6PCD3-F1
#
_cell.length_a   1.000
_cell.length_b   1.000
_cell.length_c   1.000
_cell.angle_alpha   90.00
_cell.angle_beta   90.00
_cell.angle_gamma   90.00
#
_symmetry.space_group_name_H-M   'P 1'
#
loop_
_entity.id
_entity.type
_entity.pdbx_description
1 polymer ?
#
loop_
_entity_poly.entity_id
_entity_poly.type
_entity_poly.pdbx_seq_one_letter_code
_entity_poly.pdbx_strand_id
1 'polypeptide(L)'
;MKTKQKIALFDVCGTITKTNNTFDFIGFVLKKNKVRHFLFKIILLIHFLYNISRIQKLFKEDITRIWIISLLRGYSVKEVQKKAEEYTDILYKKNLINKNIIGLIEKEKLIKQEVILISASINLPIEEIGRRLGIKRFFSSELEIKNGKYTGKLKSDLLGKKDFLLKNKLKNIDLANSSFYSDNREDMALMKIIPNSNAVINSLEKERFWKNSLKKNKLTINLIINYKNNVKRNSLKEDTNSINEKTLPFIYIPTFYHIISRFRLRGVIIEVFLKNILPISIFIYLVSSEINSIIGSFMLVLLSFFAFFSFYEIGGLFNDLHAQKEGDRSTLRIKPGTKINHGLFLLIRIVTFGLIFLYFVTKNYNLILYIILMSSCLLIFLLHTLVNKHLRVLTFTLLKLFRTLIPLIIFVNFISIVDLFIIFFINNHLESIYFYTSGKYWFKKMSFRDWIYIKIILLVLGLIIYIFTKNIIYFLFPIYFLFVVILCYLGKIFFEDKLA
;
A
#
# COMPACT_ATOMS: atom_id res chain seq x y z
N MET A 1 -23.21 -14.55 48.01
CA MET A 1 -22.84 -14.57 46.57
C MET A 1 -21.89 -13.42 46.29
N LYS A 2 -20.70 -13.65 45.70
CA LYS A 2 -19.82 -12.54 45.29
C LYS A 2 -20.51 -11.76 44.17
N THR A 3 -20.79 -10.47 44.40
CA THR A 3 -21.38 -9.59 43.38
C THR A 3 -20.52 -9.59 42.11
N LYS A 4 -21.13 -9.87 40.96
CA LYS A 4 -20.44 -9.84 39.66
C LYS A 4 -19.94 -8.43 39.37
N GLN A 5 -18.73 -8.33 38.82
CA GLN A 5 -18.06 -7.04 38.62
C GLN A 5 -18.53 -6.36 37.33
N LYS A 6 -18.94 -5.09 37.41
CA LYS A 6 -19.28 -4.26 36.24
C LYS A 6 -18.04 -3.53 35.75
N ILE A 7 -17.61 -3.76 34.51
CA ILE A 7 -16.38 -3.18 33.98
C ILE A 7 -16.60 -2.39 32.68
N ALA A 8 -15.71 -1.45 32.40
CA ALA A 8 -15.57 -0.83 31.08
C ALA A 8 -14.20 -1.13 30.49
N LEU A 9 -14.18 -1.75 29.32
CA LEU A 9 -12.97 -2.05 28.57
C LEU A 9 -12.76 -1.00 27.48
N PHE A 10 -11.54 -0.48 27.34
CA PHE A 10 -11.19 0.44 26.26
C PHE A 10 -9.97 -0.04 25.50
N ASP A 11 -10.10 -0.19 24.18
CA ASP A 11 -8.94 -0.23 23.30
C ASP A 11 -8.24 1.14 23.28
N VAL A 12 -6.97 1.15 22.91
CA VAL A 12 -6.11 2.33 23.02
C VAL A 12 -5.70 2.87 21.66
N CYS A 13 -5.14 2.04 20.77
CA CYS A 13 -4.73 2.46 19.44
C CYS A 13 -5.95 2.71 18.57
N GLY A 14 -6.02 3.82 17.86
CA GLY A 14 -7.20 4.23 17.09
C GLY A 14 -8.41 4.63 17.94
N THR A 15 -8.52 4.18 19.19
CA THR A 15 -9.66 4.44 20.07
C THR A 15 -9.40 5.63 21.00
N ILE A 16 -8.60 5.45 22.06
CA ILE A 16 -8.18 6.54 22.96
C ILE A 16 -7.16 7.46 22.26
N THR A 17 -6.28 6.88 21.46
CA THR A 17 -5.22 7.59 20.73
C THR A 17 -5.45 7.49 19.22
N LYS A 18 -5.00 8.47 18.46
CA LYS A 18 -5.09 8.49 16.98
C LYS A 18 -3.90 7.79 16.30
N THR A 19 -3.10 7.05 17.06
CA THR A 19 -1.78 6.52 16.68
C THR A 19 -1.73 5.00 16.74
N ASN A 20 -0.72 4.41 16.10
CA ASN A 20 -0.31 3.03 16.37
C ASN A 20 0.77 3.07 17.45
N ASN A 21 0.37 2.88 18.71
CA ASN A 21 1.27 3.08 19.85
C ASN A 21 2.43 2.09 19.92
N THR A 22 2.47 1.01 19.12
CA THR A 22 3.70 0.21 19.00
C THR A 22 4.68 0.87 18.04
N PHE A 23 4.23 1.15 16.81
CA PHE A 23 5.11 1.64 15.75
C PHE A 23 5.56 3.07 16.02
N ASP A 24 4.63 3.93 16.43
CA ASP A 24 4.90 5.35 16.67
C ASP A 24 5.79 5.55 17.89
N PHE A 25 5.59 4.76 18.94
CA PHE A 25 6.43 4.79 20.14
C PHE A 25 7.85 4.29 19.85
N ILE A 26 8.01 3.15 19.17
CA ILE A 26 9.34 2.64 18.80
C ILE A 26 10.04 3.64 17.86
N GLY A 27 9.32 4.16 16.86
CA GLY A 27 9.85 5.22 16.00
C GLY A 27 10.32 6.45 16.79
N PHE A 28 9.62 6.80 17.87
CA PHE A 28 10.01 7.88 18.79
C PHE A 28 11.28 7.55 19.59
N VAL A 29 11.35 6.37 20.22
CA VAL A 29 12.53 5.90 20.97
C VAL A 29 13.78 5.92 20.09
N LEU A 30 13.66 5.45 18.85
CA LEU A 30 14.79 5.28 17.95
C LEU A 30 15.32 6.60 17.38
N LYS A 31 14.62 7.75 17.48
CA LYS A 31 15.01 9.01 16.82
C LYS A 31 16.45 9.45 17.10
N LYS A 32 16.97 9.16 18.30
CA LYS A 32 18.36 9.50 18.67
C LYS A 32 19.39 8.57 18.03
N ASN A 33 19.03 7.32 17.73
CA ASN A 33 19.92 6.35 17.08
C ASN A 33 19.68 6.38 15.56
N LYS A 34 20.48 7.18 14.83
CA LYS A 34 20.31 7.41 13.39
C LYS A 34 20.25 6.11 12.57
N VAL A 35 21.08 5.11 12.90
CA VAL A 35 21.15 3.83 12.19
C VAL A 35 19.86 3.02 12.39
N ARG A 36 19.44 2.81 13.64
CA ARG A 36 18.20 2.06 13.92
C ARG A 36 16.96 2.80 13.44
N HIS A 37 16.96 4.13 13.49
CA HIS A 37 15.89 4.95 12.93
C HIS A 37 15.80 4.86 11.40
N PHE A 38 16.94 4.76 10.70
CA PHE A 38 16.97 4.49 9.27
C PHE A 38 16.41 3.10 8.94
N LEU A 39 16.82 2.06 9.67
CA LEU A 39 16.26 0.71 9.54
C LEU A 39 14.75 0.68 9.80
N PHE A 40 14.28 1.40 10.81
CA PHE A 40 12.85 1.58 11.08
C PHE A 40 12.11 2.15 9.86
N LYS A 41 12.65 3.18 9.20
CA LYS A 41 12.05 3.75 7.97
C LYS A 41 12.04 2.75 6.81
N ILE A 42 13.09 1.95 6.66
CA ILE A 42 13.12 0.85 5.67
C ILE A 42 12.01 -0.16 5.96
N ILE A 43 11.85 -0.58 7.22
CA ILE A 43 10.80 -1.52 7.60
C ILE A 43 9.40 -0.92 7.37
N LEU A 44 9.20 0.38 7.64
CA LEU A 44 7.95 1.07 7.31
C LEU A 44 7.68 1.12 5.79
N LEU A 45 8.72 1.31 4.97
CA LEU A 45 8.61 1.23 3.51
C LEU A 45 8.20 -0.19 3.10
N ILE A 46 8.86 -1.22 3.63
CA ILE A 46 8.51 -2.62 3.35
C ILE A 46 7.08 -2.92 3.80
N HIS A 47 6.67 -2.49 5.00
CA HIS A 47 5.30 -2.61 5.47
C HIS A 47 4.31 -1.96 4.51
N PHE A 48 4.62 -0.75 4.02
CA PHE A 48 3.79 -0.09 3.02
C PHE A 48 3.68 -0.90 1.72
N LEU A 49 4.80 -1.41 1.18
CA LEU A 49 4.81 -2.26 -0.02
C LEU A 49 4.02 -3.55 0.18
N TYR A 50 4.17 -4.17 1.34
CA TYR A 50 3.48 -5.37 1.76
C TYR A 50 1.96 -5.16 1.92
N ASN A 51 1.55 -3.97 2.36
CA ASN A 51 0.14 -3.60 2.46
C ASN A 51 -0.49 -3.37 1.08
N ILE A 52 0.26 -2.74 0.17
CA ILE A 52 -0.15 -2.50 -1.22
C ILE A 52 -0.35 -3.80 -1.98
N SER A 53 0.59 -4.73 -1.80
CA SER A 53 0.58 -6.01 -2.47
C SER A 53 -0.55 -6.94 -2.02
N ARG A 54 -1.21 -6.63 -0.90
CA ARG A 54 -2.23 -7.48 -0.24
C ARG A 54 -1.71 -8.88 0.13
N ILE A 55 -0.39 -9.08 0.15
CA ILE A 55 0.28 -10.33 0.52
C ILE A 55 0.06 -10.65 2.00
N GLN A 56 -0.32 -9.66 2.83
CA GLN A 56 -0.72 -9.83 4.24
C GLN A 56 -1.59 -11.05 4.51
N LYS A 57 -2.49 -11.40 3.59
CA LYS A 57 -3.41 -12.54 3.76
C LYS A 57 -2.71 -13.91 3.75
N LEU A 58 -1.46 -13.98 3.32
CA LEU A 58 -0.68 -15.22 3.22
C LEU A 58 0.10 -15.55 4.49
N PHE A 59 0.29 -14.59 5.39
CA PHE A 59 1.04 -14.79 6.64
C PHE A 59 0.13 -14.58 7.85
N LYS A 60 0.20 -15.51 8.82
CA LYS A 60 -0.63 -15.47 10.04
C LYS A 60 -0.14 -14.47 11.09
N GLU A 61 1.13 -14.06 11.00
CA GLU A 61 1.77 -13.13 11.94
C GLU A 61 2.13 -11.81 11.25
N ASP A 62 2.01 -10.70 11.98
CA ASP A 62 2.49 -9.41 11.52
C ASP A 62 4.02 -9.35 11.62
N ILE A 63 4.69 -9.87 10.59
CA ILE A 63 6.16 -9.92 10.49
C ILE A 63 6.78 -8.52 10.67
N THR A 64 6.12 -7.49 10.15
CA THR A 64 6.65 -6.11 10.23
C THR A 64 6.64 -5.58 11.65
N ARG A 65 5.62 -5.92 12.44
CA ARG A 65 5.57 -5.64 13.87
C ARG A 65 6.70 -6.33 14.62
N ILE A 66 7.00 -7.59 14.29
CA ILE A 66 8.13 -8.34 14.89
C ILE A 66 9.46 -7.64 14.59
N TRP A 67 9.69 -7.25 13.33
CA TRP A 67 10.92 -6.55 12.95
C TRP A 67 11.07 -5.19 13.64
N ILE A 68 10.00 -4.41 13.74
CA ILE A 68 10.02 -3.12 14.45
C ILE A 68 10.34 -3.31 15.93
N ILE A 69 9.72 -4.30 16.60
CA ILE A 69 10.00 -4.63 18.00
C ILE A 69 11.46 -5.06 18.18
N SER A 70 12.02 -5.80 17.22
CA SER A 70 13.41 -6.27 17.30
C SER A 70 14.44 -5.12 17.39
N LEU A 71 14.11 -3.93 16.88
CA LEU A 71 14.98 -2.75 16.95
C LEU A 71 15.19 -2.23 18.38
N LEU A 72 14.36 -2.64 19.34
CA LEU A 72 14.55 -2.35 20.77
C LEU A 72 15.61 -3.26 21.43
N ARG A 73 16.15 -4.27 20.74
CA ARG A 73 17.15 -5.18 21.33
C ARG A 73 18.35 -4.43 21.92
N GLY A 74 18.64 -4.71 23.19
CA GLY A 74 19.77 -4.14 23.92
C GLY A 74 19.51 -2.76 24.55
N TYR A 75 18.36 -2.14 24.31
CA TYR A 75 17.96 -0.92 25.05
C TYR A 75 17.69 -1.26 26.52
N SER A 76 18.08 -0.36 27.42
CA SER A 76 17.81 -0.52 28.85
C SER A 76 16.33 -0.25 29.16
N VAL A 77 15.77 -0.97 30.13
CA VAL A 77 14.37 -0.79 30.55
C VAL A 77 14.11 0.64 31.01
N LYS A 78 15.01 1.19 31.85
CA LYS A 78 14.90 2.55 32.40
C LYS A 78 14.87 3.62 31.31
N GLU A 79 15.69 3.49 30.28
CA GLU A 79 15.74 4.45 29.17
C GLU A 79 14.44 4.48 28.37
N VAL A 80 13.91 3.30 28.00
CA VAL A 80 12.67 3.22 27.21
C VAL A 80 11.46 3.63 28.03
N GLN A 81 11.45 3.33 29.34
CA GLN A 81 10.39 3.76 30.24
C GLN A 81 10.30 5.29 30.33
N LYS A 82 11.44 5.98 30.49
CA LYS A 82 11.48 7.45 30.43
C LYS A 82 10.94 7.99 29.11
N LYS A 83 11.20 7.29 27.99
CA LYS A 83 10.65 7.67 26.68
C LYS A 83 9.14 7.54 26.59
N ALA A 84 8.51 6.64 27.36
CA ALA A 84 7.05 6.48 27.36
C ALA A 84 6.35 7.73 27.93
N GLU A 85 6.91 8.32 28.99
CA GLU A 85 6.44 9.59 29.55
C GLU A 85 6.53 10.72 28.50
N GLU A 86 7.71 10.92 27.91
CA GLU A 86 7.94 11.93 26.88
C GLU A 86 7.04 11.73 25.64
N TYR A 87 6.85 10.47 25.23
CA TYR A 87 5.97 10.13 24.11
C TYR A 87 4.52 10.50 24.42
N THR A 88 4.06 10.20 25.63
CA THR A 88 2.69 10.49 26.05
C THR A 88 2.45 12.01 26.13
N ASP A 89 3.43 12.81 26.59
CA ASP A 89 3.35 14.28 26.51
C ASP A 89 3.09 14.77 25.08
N ILE A 90 3.79 14.17 24.10
CA ILE A 90 3.62 14.51 22.69
C ILE A 90 2.22 14.16 22.21
N LEU A 91 1.63 13.04 22.67
CA LEU A 91 0.26 12.67 22.31
C LEU A 91 -0.75 13.74 22.74
N TYR A 92 -0.63 14.24 23.99
CA TYR A 92 -1.47 15.32 24.49
C TYR A 92 -1.20 16.64 23.75
N LYS A 93 0.07 17.06 23.65
CA LYS A 93 0.48 18.31 23.00
C LYS A 93 0.04 18.41 21.54
N LYS A 94 0.08 17.29 20.81
CA LYS A 94 -0.33 17.22 19.40
C LYS A 94 -1.81 16.89 19.20
N ASN A 95 -2.62 16.87 20.26
CA ASN A 95 -4.05 16.53 20.19
C ASN A 95 -4.32 15.17 19.52
N LEU A 96 -3.44 14.21 19.79
CA LEU A 96 -3.53 12.82 19.33
C LEU A 96 -4.32 11.94 20.31
N ILE A 97 -4.73 12.47 21.46
CA ILE A 97 -5.72 11.86 22.36
C ILE A 97 -7.13 12.23 21.90
N ASN A 98 -8.03 11.24 21.92
CA ASN A 98 -9.43 11.40 21.53
C ASN A 98 -10.27 11.90 22.71
N LYS A 99 -10.48 13.22 22.77
CA LYS A 99 -11.22 13.88 23.85
C LYS A 99 -12.63 13.33 24.06
N ASN A 100 -13.32 12.92 23.00
CA ASN A 100 -14.65 12.31 23.12
C ASN A 100 -14.60 11.00 23.91
N ILE A 101 -13.59 10.17 23.64
CA ILE A 101 -13.39 8.91 24.36
C ILE A 101 -12.94 9.17 25.80
N ILE A 102 -12.13 10.20 26.05
CA ILE A 102 -11.82 10.60 27.43
C ILE A 102 -13.08 10.97 28.20
N GLY A 103 -13.99 11.75 27.61
CA GLY A 103 -15.28 12.06 28.24
C GLY A 103 -16.14 10.81 28.53
N LEU A 104 -16.06 9.78 27.69
CA LEU A 104 -16.73 8.50 27.95
C LEU A 104 -16.04 7.71 29.07
N ILE A 105 -14.71 7.71 29.13
CA ILE A 105 -13.95 7.09 30.23
C ILE A 105 -14.39 7.70 31.56
N GLU A 106 -14.47 9.03 31.67
CA GLU A 106 -14.90 9.69 32.90
C GLU A 106 -16.35 9.32 33.28
N LYS A 107 -17.26 9.22 32.31
CA LYS A 107 -18.64 8.74 32.56
C LYS A 107 -18.66 7.30 33.05
N GLU A 108 -17.90 6.42 32.42
CA GLU A 108 -17.84 5.00 32.79
C GLU A 108 -17.22 4.81 34.18
N LYS A 109 -16.25 5.63 34.59
CA LYS A 109 -15.71 5.62 35.97
C LYS A 109 -16.77 5.90 37.04
N LEU A 110 -17.81 6.66 36.73
CA LEU A 110 -18.89 6.98 37.68
C LEU A 110 -19.89 5.82 37.84
N ILE A 111 -20.05 4.98 36.81
CA ILE A 111 -21.13 3.99 36.73
C ILE A 111 -20.61 2.56 36.87
N LYS A 112 -19.34 2.32 36.51
CA LYS A 112 -18.70 1.00 36.57
C LYS A 112 -17.79 0.90 37.79
N GLN A 113 -17.58 -0.32 38.25
CA GLN A 113 -16.68 -0.59 39.37
C GLN A 113 -15.22 -0.50 38.95
N GLU A 114 -14.91 -0.79 37.68
CA GLU A 114 -13.54 -0.72 37.18
C GLU A 114 -13.50 -0.35 35.69
N VAL A 115 -12.62 0.57 35.33
CA VAL A 115 -12.25 0.86 33.94
C VAL A 115 -10.90 0.21 33.66
N ILE A 116 -10.75 -0.47 32.53
CA ILE A 116 -9.56 -1.24 32.18
C ILE A 116 -9.15 -0.92 30.74
N LEU A 117 -7.86 -0.66 30.51
CA LEU A 117 -7.30 -0.55 29.16
C LEU A 117 -6.97 -1.94 28.60
N ILE A 118 -7.30 -2.21 27.34
CA ILE A 118 -6.97 -3.48 26.68
C ILE A 118 -6.45 -3.25 25.25
N SER A 119 -5.15 -3.42 25.04
CA SER A 119 -4.50 -3.12 23.76
C SER A 119 -3.60 -4.24 23.26
N ALA A 120 -3.51 -4.43 21.94
CA ALA A 120 -2.48 -5.28 21.34
C ALA A 120 -1.11 -4.58 21.30
N SER A 121 -1.02 -3.29 21.61
CA SER A 121 0.27 -2.59 21.61
C SER A 121 1.16 -2.96 22.79
N ILE A 122 2.46 -2.68 22.63
CA ILE A 122 3.47 -2.91 23.67
C ILE A 122 3.17 -2.11 24.95
N ASN A 123 3.55 -2.68 26.09
CA ASN A 123 3.08 -2.26 27.41
C ASN A 123 3.41 -0.83 27.83
N LEU A 124 4.62 -0.33 27.58
CA LEU A 124 5.08 0.94 28.14
C LEU A 124 4.20 2.16 27.81
N PRO A 125 3.85 2.45 26.53
CA PRO A 125 2.97 3.58 26.23
C PRO A 125 1.56 3.37 26.79
N ILE A 126 1.08 2.13 26.89
CA ILE A 126 -0.26 1.81 27.39
C ILE A 126 -0.35 2.05 28.90
N GLU A 127 0.67 1.60 29.63
CA GLU A 127 0.81 1.82 31.07
C GLU A 127 0.84 3.32 31.40
N GLU A 128 1.66 4.10 30.69
CA GLU A 128 1.77 5.54 30.93
C GLU A 128 0.48 6.29 30.57
N ILE A 129 -0.20 5.91 29.48
CA ILE A 129 -1.54 6.46 29.15
C ILE A 129 -2.53 6.14 30.28
N GLY A 130 -2.53 4.91 30.79
CA GLY A 130 -3.37 4.49 31.92
C GLY A 130 -3.11 5.34 33.16
N ARG A 131 -1.82 5.52 33.52
CA ARG A 131 -1.40 6.35 34.65
C ARG A 131 -1.93 7.78 34.55
N ARG A 132 -1.79 8.43 33.39
CA ARG A 132 -2.29 9.80 33.17
C ARG A 132 -3.81 9.92 33.21
N LEU A 133 -4.51 8.87 32.84
CA LEU A 133 -5.96 8.80 32.91
C LEU A 133 -6.46 8.32 34.29
N GLY A 134 -5.57 8.05 35.25
CA GLY A 134 -5.97 7.48 36.55
C GLY A 134 -6.55 6.07 36.46
N ILE A 135 -6.23 5.32 35.40
CA ILE A 135 -6.68 3.93 35.19
C ILE A 135 -5.57 2.99 35.65
N LYS A 136 -5.83 2.24 36.74
CA LYS A 136 -4.84 1.38 37.39
C LYS A 136 -4.59 0.06 36.64
N ARG A 137 -5.64 -0.51 36.03
CA ARG A 137 -5.57 -1.84 35.41
C ARG A 137 -5.50 -1.74 33.90
N PHE A 138 -4.55 -2.44 33.30
CA PHE A 138 -4.43 -2.54 31.86
C PHE A 138 -3.93 -3.94 31.44
N PHE A 139 -4.24 -4.31 30.21
CA PHE A 139 -3.70 -5.47 29.53
C PHE A 139 -3.10 -5.02 28.20
N SER A 140 -1.86 -5.43 27.95
CA SER A 140 -1.07 -5.06 26.77
C SER A 140 -0.16 -6.21 26.35
N SER A 141 0.46 -6.10 25.18
CA SER A 141 1.51 -7.05 24.78
C SER A 141 2.79 -6.74 25.56
N GLU A 142 3.38 -7.74 26.20
CA GLU A 142 4.54 -7.55 27.06
C GLU A 142 5.84 -7.78 26.30
N LEU A 143 6.77 -6.83 26.39
CA LEU A 143 8.13 -7.01 25.87
C LEU A 143 8.95 -7.94 26.78
N GLU A 144 9.76 -8.81 26.19
CA GLU A 144 10.68 -9.67 26.93
C GLU A 144 11.91 -8.89 27.40
N ILE A 145 12.25 -9.06 28.68
CA ILE A 145 13.38 -8.42 29.35
C ILE A 145 14.32 -9.50 29.86
N LYS A 146 15.62 -9.35 29.61
CA LYS A 146 16.70 -10.14 30.22
C LYS A 146 17.82 -9.21 30.66
N ASN A 147 18.32 -9.40 31.88
CA ASN A 147 19.43 -8.62 32.44
C ASN A 147 19.21 -7.09 32.35
N GLY A 148 17.99 -6.62 32.67
CA GLY A 148 17.62 -5.20 32.64
C GLY A 148 17.54 -4.56 31.25
N LYS A 149 17.59 -5.36 30.17
CA LYS A 149 17.53 -4.90 28.78
C LYS A 149 16.45 -5.64 28.00
N TYR A 150 15.89 -4.99 26.98
CA TYR A 150 14.95 -5.63 26.06
C TYR A 150 15.66 -6.59 25.11
N THR A 151 15.07 -7.76 24.89
CA THR A 151 15.62 -8.76 23.94
C THR A 151 15.24 -8.47 22.49
N GLY A 152 14.27 -7.56 22.28
CA GLY A 152 13.63 -7.30 20.99
C GLY A 152 12.58 -8.35 20.61
N LYS A 153 12.03 -9.08 21.58
CA LYS A 153 10.94 -10.05 21.41
C LYS A 153 9.77 -9.72 22.33
N LEU A 154 8.59 -10.26 22.01
CA LEU A 154 7.44 -10.24 22.91
C LEU A 154 7.52 -11.44 23.86
N LYS A 155 7.31 -11.20 25.15
CA LYS A 155 7.07 -12.24 26.16
C LYS A 155 5.64 -12.78 26.03
N SER A 156 4.68 -11.90 25.76
CA SER A 156 3.30 -12.25 25.48
C SER A 156 2.70 -11.29 24.46
N ASP A 157 1.79 -11.79 23.62
CA ASP A 157 1.15 -11.01 22.56
C ASP A 157 -0.38 -11.07 22.69
N LEU A 158 -1.02 -9.92 22.62
CA LEU A 158 -2.48 -9.76 22.66
C LEU A 158 -3.12 -9.51 21.30
N LEU A 159 -2.33 -9.44 20.22
CA LEU A 159 -2.85 -9.31 18.87
C LEU A 159 -3.79 -10.49 18.55
N GLY A 160 -5.04 -10.19 18.19
CA GLY A 160 -6.08 -11.18 17.93
C GLY A 160 -6.48 -12.07 19.13
N LYS A 161 -6.06 -11.75 20.36
CA LYS A 161 -6.24 -12.62 21.55
C LYS A 161 -6.92 -11.91 22.74
N LYS A 162 -7.57 -10.76 22.50
CA LYS A 162 -8.21 -9.97 23.58
C LYS A 162 -9.41 -10.69 24.21
N ASP A 163 -10.15 -11.52 23.46
CA ASP A 163 -11.26 -12.33 23.96
C ASP A 163 -10.80 -13.45 24.91
N PHE A 164 -9.62 -14.03 24.66
CA PHE A 164 -9.00 -15.02 25.54
C PHE A 164 -8.67 -14.43 26.92
N LEU A 165 -8.23 -13.16 26.98
CA LEU A 165 -8.02 -12.47 28.25
C LEU A 165 -9.29 -12.34 29.07
N LEU A 166 -10.41 -11.97 28.43
CA LEU A 166 -11.69 -11.86 29.10
C LEU A 166 -12.09 -13.19 29.75
N LYS A 167 -11.96 -14.30 29.01
CA LYS A 167 -12.34 -15.65 29.50
C LYS A 167 -11.45 -16.14 30.65
N ASN A 168 -10.16 -15.84 30.62
CA ASN A 168 -9.19 -16.47 31.52
C ASN A 168 -8.70 -15.59 32.67
N LYS A 169 -8.53 -14.28 32.45
CA LYS A 169 -7.99 -13.34 33.45
C LYS A 169 -9.06 -12.50 34.14
N LEU A 170 -10.22 -12.33 33.52
CA LEU A 170 -11.32 -11.55 34.08
C LEU A 170 -12.48 -12.47 34.45
N LYS A 171 -12.39 -13.08 35.65
CA LYS A 171 -13.44 -13.94 36.18
C LYS A 171 -14.50 -13.11 36.91
N ASN A 172 -15.73 -13.62 36.96
CA ASN A 172 -16.85 -13.03 37.70
C ASN A 172 -17.31 -11.64 37.21
N ILE A 173 -17.31 -11.41 35.89
CA ILE A 173 -17.82 -10.16 35.29
C ILE A 173 -19.34 -10.25 35.05
N ASP A 174 -20.02 -9.15 35.30
CA ASP A 174 -21.38 -8.90 34.81
C ASP A 174 -21.32 -8.39 33.37
N LEU A 175 -21.36 -9.30 32.39
CA LEU A 175 -21.24 -8.96 30.97
C LEU A 175 -22.37 -8.04 30.50
N ALA A 176 -23.59 -8.25 31.00
CA ALA A 176 -24.78 -7.48 30.60
C ALA A 176 -24.68 -6.00 31.01
N ASN A 177 -23.98 -5.72 32.11
CA ASN A 177 -23.72 -4.35 32.59
C ASN A 177 -22.28 -3.88 32.33
N SER A 178 -21.50 -4.60 31.53
CA SER A 178 -20.15 -4.18 31.13
C SER A 178 -20.18 -3.55 29.74
N SER A 179 -19.22 -2.68 29.47
CA SER A 179 -19.11 -1.92 28.22
C SER A 179 -17.75 -2.19 27.56
N PHE A 180 -17.70 -2.15 26.24
CA PHE A 180 -16.43 -2.23 25.50
C PHE A 180 -16.38 -1.20 24.37
N TYR A 181 -15.22 -0.56 24.19
CA TYR A 181 -14.99 0.48 23.20
C TYR A 181 -13.76 0.15 22.36
N SER A 182 -13.92 0.03 21.04
CA SER A 182 -12.80 -0.22 20.13
C SER A 182 -13.10 0.23 18.70
N ASP A 183 -12.07 0.63 17.95
CA ASP A 183 -12.14 0.89 16.50
C ASP A 183 -11.61 -0.27 15.66
N ASN A 184 -11.05 -1.30 16.30
CA ASN A 184 -10.38 -2.42 15.65
C ASN A 184 -11.35 -3.55 15.27
N ARG A 185 -11.18 -4.08 14.06
CA ARG A 185 -12.00 -5.16 13.48
C ARG A 185 -11.70 -6.51 14.13
N GLU A 186 -10.46 -6.71 14.55
CA GLU A 186 -10.03 -7.95 15.23
C GLU A 186 -10.71 -8.14 16.58
N ASP A 187 -11.17 -7.04 17.17
CA ASP A 187 -11.88 -7.05 18.45
C ASP A 187 -13.34 -7.50 18.31
N MET A 188 -13.80 -7.85 17.10
CA MET A 188 -15.16 -8.35 16.83
C MET A 188 -15.50 -9.57 17.69
N ALA A 189 -14.54 -10.47 17.94
CA ALA A 189 -14.76 -11.64 18.80
C ALA A 189 -15.11 -11.21 20.25
N LEU A 190 -14.41 -10.21 20.77
CA LEU A 190 -14.67 -9.65 22.09
C LEU A 190 -15.98 -8.84 22.11
N MET A 191 -16.26 -8.08 21.04
CA MET A 191 -17.51 -7.32 20.93
C MET A 191 -18.76 -8.21 20.88
N LYS A 192 -18.65 -9.43 20.33
CA LYS A 192 -19.74 -10.42 20.35
C LYS A 192 -20.02 -10.95 21.77
N ILE A 193 -19.04 -10.90 22.67
CA ILE A 193 -19.19 -11.42 24.05
C ILE A 193 -19.78 -10.35 24.97
N ILE A 194 -19.47 -9.07 24.75
CA ILE A 194 -19.94 -7.95 25.58
C ILE A 194 -21.11 -7.23 24.88
N PRO A 195 -22.36 -7.35 25.37
CA PRO A 195 -23.53 -6.78 24.71
C PRO A 195 -23.46 -5.26 24.50
N ASN A 196 -22.97 -4.50 25.48
CA ASN A 196 -22.82 -3.05 25.35
C ASN A 196 -21.49 -2.66 24.69
N SER A 197 -21.20 -3.28 23.55
CA SER A 197 -20.04 -2.92 22.74
C SER A 197 -20.32 -1.69 21.89
N ASN A 198 -19.31 -0.85 21.76
CA ASN A 198 -19.33 0.42 21.05
C ASN A 198 -18.17 0.46 20.06
N ALA A 199 -18.49 0.52 18.78
CA ALA A 199 -17.50 0.68 17.71
C ALA A 199 -17.15 2.16 17.56
N VAL A 200 -15.87 2.48 17.73
CA VAL A 200 -15.35 3.85 17.62
C VAL A 200 -14.96 4.12 16.17
N ILE A 201 -15.61 5.12 15.56
CA ILE A 201 -15.51 5.39 14.13
C ILE A 201 -14.79 6.70 13.88
N ASN A 202 -13.57 6.61 13.36
CA ASN A 202 -12.71 7.78 13.11
C ASN A 202 -12.62 8.19 11.63
N SER A 203 -13.31 7.50 10.72
CA SER A 203 -13.34 7.83 9.29
C SER A 203 -14.58 7.25 8.60
N LEU A 204 -14.94 7.80 7.44
CA LEU A 204 -16.05 7.31 6.60
C LEU A 204 -15.80 5.88 6.09
N GLU A 205 -14.55 5.53 5.76
CA GLU A 205 -14.19 4.16 5.37
C GLU A 205 -14.51 3.16 6.49
N LYS A 206 -14.12 3.50 7.72
CA LYS A 206 -14.43 2.67 8.89
C LYS A 206 -15.94 2.59 9.13
N GLU A 207 -16.68 3.69 8.95
CA GLU A 207 -18.14 3.69 9.08
C GLU A 207 -18.79 2.66 8.14
N ARG A 208 -18.44 2.70 6.84
CA ARG A 208 -18.95 1.76 5.83
C ARG A 208 -18.61 0.32 6.19
N PHE A 209 -17.37 0.09 6.57
CA PHE A 209 -16.93 -1.24 6.98
C PHE A 209 -17.75 -1.77 8.16
N TRP A 210 -17.90 -0.96 9.22
CA TRP A 210 -18.63 -1.37 10.42
C TRP A 210 -20.09 -1.64 10.09
N LYS A 211 -20.76 -0.74 9.36
CA LYS A 211 -22.15 -0.96 8.89
C LYS A 211 -22.31 -2.27 8.11
N ASN A 212 -21.42 -2.55 7.15
CA ASN A 212 -21.47 -3.79 6.37
C ASN A 212 -21.22 -5.02 7.25
N SER A 213 -20.26 -4.94 8.16
CA SER A 213 -19.91 -6.05 9.06
C SER A 213 -21.02 -6.37 10.05
N LEU A 214 -21.67 -5.35 10.61
CA LEU A 214 -22.81 -5.49 11.52
C LEU A 214 -24.01 -6.11 10.80
N LYS A 215 -24.34 -5.64 9.60
CA LYS A 215 -25.39 -6.23 8.76
C LYS A 215 -25.11 -7.70 8.46
N LYS A 216 -23.88 -8.03 8.05
CA LYS A 216 -23.47 -9.40 7.71
C LYS A 216 -23.52 -10.35 8.91
N ASN A 217 -23.14 -9.88 10.09
CA ASN A 217 -23.11 -10.69 11.31
C ASN A 217 -24.40 -10.62 12.13
N LYS A 218 -25.41 -9.86 11.69
CA LYS A 218 -26.67 -9.58 12.43
C LYS A 218 -26.41 -9.09 13.86
N LEU A 219 -25.44 -8.19 14.02
CA LEU A 219 -25.04 -7.63 15.33
C LEU A 219 -25.59 -6.22 15.52
N THR A 220 -26.03 -5.94 16.73
CA THR A 220 -26.40 -4.60 17.19
C THR A 220 -25.26 -4.05 18.04
N ILE A 221 -24.38 -3.24 17.44
CA ILE A 221 -23.26 -2.57 18.13
C ILE A 221 -23.46 -1.06 17.95
N ASN A 222 -23.29 -0.30 19.03
CA ASN A 222 -23.43 1.15 19.00
C ASN A 222 -22.26 1.79 18.23
N LEU A 223 -22.52 2.82 17.43
CA LEU A 223 -21.49 3.48 16.62
C LEU A 223 -21.19 4.88 17.19
N ILE A 224 -19.96 5.06 17.67
CA ILE A 224 -19.48 6.35 18.16
C ILE A 224 -18.72 7.06 17.04
N ILE A 225 -19.36 8.03 16.41
CA ILE A 225 -18.79 8.79 15.29
C ILE A 225 -17.92 9.93 15.82
N ASN A 226 -16.62 9.83 15.58
CA ASN A 226 -15.60 10.79 16.06
C ASN A 226 -14.99 11.67 14.96
N TYR A 227 -15.44 11.53 13.71
CA TYR A 227 -15.12 12.49 12.64
C TYR A 227 -16.27 13.51 12.52
N LYS A 228 -15.98 14.81 12.70
CA LYS A 228 -16.97 15.88 12.52
C LYS A 228 -17.28 16.09 11.03
N ASN A 229 -18.54 16.40 10.74
CA ASN A 229 -19.15 16.78 9.45
C ASN A 229 -18.55 18.05 8.78
N ASN A 230 -17.23 18.22 8.70
CA ASN A 230 -16.59 19.29 7.91
C ASN A 230 -16.30 18.89 6.45
N VAL A 231 -16.82 17.75 6.02
CA VAL A 231 -16.94 17.45 4.59
C VAL A 231 -18.43 17.28 4.36
N LYS A 232 -19.05 18.26 3.69
CA LYS A 232 -20.39 18.15 3.12
C LYS A 232 -20.58 16.72 2.63
N ARG A 233 -21.62 16.05 3.14
CA ARG A 233 -22.05 14.68 2.79
C ARG A 233 -22.21 14.43 1.27
N ASN A 234 -22.08 15.45 0.42
CA ASN A 234 -22.21 15.39 -1.04
C ASN A 234 -20.95 15.75 -1.84
N SER A 235 -19.77 15.92 -1.23
CA SER A 235 -18.53 16.09 -1.99
C SER A 235 -17.41 15.29 -1.36
N LEU A 236 -16.70 14.50 -2.17
CA LEU A 236 -15.55 13.67 -1.79
C LEU A 236 -15.95 12.31 -1.20
N LYS A 237 -16.19 11.34 -2.11
CA LYS A 237 -15.51 10.05 -1.94
C LYS A 237 -14.05 10.40 -1.65
N GLU A 238 -13.58 10.25 -0.40
CA GLU A 238 -12.16 10.39 -0.10
C GLU A 238 -11.41 9.53 -1.11
N ASP A 239 -10.72 10.16 -2.06
CA ASP A 239 -9.95 9.45 -3.07
C ASP A 239 -8.66 9.00 -2.37
N THR A 240 -8.80 7.98 -1.51
CA THR A 240 -7.70 7.32 -0.76
C THR A 240 -6.62 6.78 -1.70
N ASN A 241 -6.96 6.71 -2.98
CA ASN A 241 -6.18 6.21 -4.07
C ASN A 241 -5.43 7.32 -4.85
N SER A 242 -5.64 8.60 -4.51
CA SER A 242 -4.90 9.74 -5.07
C SER A 242 -3.63 10.03 -4.27
N ILE A 243 -2.72 10.81 -4.84
CA ILE A 243 -1.56 11.34 -4.10
C ILE A 243 -2.07 12.31 -3.02
N ASN A 244 -1.78 12.01 -1.75
CA ASN A 244 -2.25 12.73 -0.56
C ASN A 244 -1.16 12.79 0.52
N GLU A 245 -1.44 13.36 1.70
CA GLU A 245 -0.42 13.55 2.75
C GLU A 245 0.24 12.24 3.21
N LYS A 246 -0.47 11.10 3.13
CA LYS A 246 0.06 9.78 3.51
C LYS A 246 0.94 9.17 2.43
N THR A 247 0.59 9.35 1.16
CA THR A 247 1.33 8.76 0.02
C THR A 247 2.46 9.66 -0.48
N LEU A 248 2.47 10.94 -0.09
CA LEU A 248 3.44 11.95 -0.49
C LEU A 248 4.92 11.55 -0.27
N PRO A 249 5.34 10.91 0.84
CA PRO A 249 6.74 10.52 0.99
C PRO A 249 7.21 9.52 -0.07
N PHE A 250 6.29 8.68 -0.57
CA PHE A 250 6.63 7.60 -1.49
C PHE A 250 6.76 8.08 -2.93
N ILE A 251 6.10 9.17 -3.32
CA ILE A 251 6.19 9.68 -4.70
C ILE A 251 7.59 10.19 -5.07
N TYR A 252 8.45 10.41 -4.09
CA TYR A 252 9.85 10.79 -4.32
C TYR A 252 10.71 9.61 -4.77
N ILE A 253 10.29 8.37 -4.52
CA ILE A 253 10.93 7.17 -5.05
C ILE A 253 10.56 7.06 -6.54
N PRO A 254 11.52 7.01 -7.48
CA PRO A 254 11.22 6.79 -8.89
C PRO A 254 10.38 5.53 -9.09
N THR A 255 9.48 5.54 -10.07
CA THR A 255 8.40 4.55 -10.34
C THR A 255 7.16 4.66 -9.44
N PHE A 256 7.28 5.15 -8.21
CA PHE A 256 6.17 5.16 -7.25
C PHE A 256 5.16 6.25 -7.54
N TYR A 257 5.58 7.38 -8.09
CA TYR A 257 4.65 8.41 -8.52
C TYR A 257 3.68 7.86 -9.58
N HIS A 258 4.20 7.14 -10.59
CA HIS A 258 3.37 6.49 -11.61
C HIS A 258 2.46 5.42 -11.00
N ILE A 259 3.00 4.57 -10.12
CA ILE A 259 2.25 3.50 -9.46
C ILE A 259 1.08 4.06 -8.65
N ILE A 260 1.33 5.08 -7.83
CA ILE A 260 0.32 5.68 -6.95
C ILE A 260 -0.71 6.44 -7.80
N SER A 261 -0.27 7.27 -8.73
CA SER A 261 -1.17 8.13 -9.52
C SER A 261 -2.02 7.36 -10.55
N ARG A 262 -1.53 6.24 -11.11
CA ARG A 262 -2.22 5.48 -12.18
C ARG A 262 -2.87 4.20 -11.69
N PHE A 263 -2.14 3.39 -10.92
CA PHE A 263 -2.63 2.11 -10.44
C PHE A 263 -3.31 2.20 -9.08
N ARG A 264 -3.23 3.35 -8.39
CA ARG A 264 -3.96 3.58 -7.13
C ARG A 264 -3.67 2.51 -6.08
N LEU A 265 -2.46 1.96 -6.12
CA LEU A 265 -2.03 0.84 -5.28
C LEU A 265 -2.80 -0.48 -5.51
N ARG A 266 -3.77 -0.54 -6.42
CA ARG A 266 -4.50 -1.76 -6.77
C ARG A 266 -3.85 -2.42 -7.97
N GLY A 267 -3.51 -3.70 -7.81
CA GLY A 267 -3.00 -4.51 -8.91
C GLY A 267 -1.56 -4.19 -9.31
N VAL A 268 -0.76 -3.50 -8.47
CA VAL A 268 0.65 -3.18 -8.79
C VAL A 268 1.46 -4.44 -9.10
N ILE A 269 1.31 -5.49 -8.28
CA ILE A 269 1.98 -6.78 -8.52
C ILE A 269 1.55 -7.39 -9.86
N ILE A 270 0.26 -7.36 -10.16
CA ILE A 270 -0.26 -8.01 -11.35
C ILE A 270 0.11 -7.20 -12.59
N GLU A 271 -0.18 -5.90 -12.58
CA GLU A 271 -0.02 -5.01 -13.74
C GLU A 271 1.42 -4.60 -13.99
N VAL A 272 2.21 -4.30 -12.97
CA VAL A 272 3.60 -3.82 -13.16
C VAL A 272 4.57 -5.00 -13.13
N PHE A 273 4.48 -5.87 -12.13
CA PHE A 273 5.47 -6.93 -11.94
C PHE A 273 5.22 -8.16 -12.83
N LEU A 274 4.05 -8.79 -12.73
CA LEU A 274 3.75 -10.04 -13.45
C LEU A 274 3.48 -9.84 -14.94
N LYS A 275 2.97 -8.68 -15.37
CA LYS A 275 2.73 -8.42 -16.80
C LYS A 275 3.93 -7.80 -17.52
N ASN A 276 4.69 -6.92 -16.88
CA ASN A 276 5.80 -6.22 -17.54
C ASN A 276 7.15 -6.81 -17.15
N ILE A 277 7.59 -6.64 -15.91
CA ILE A 277 8.98 -6.93 -15.53
C ILE A 277 9.34 -8.40 -15.67
N LEU A 278 8.58 -9.31 -15.03
CA LEU A 278 8.93 -10.72 -14.94
C LEU A 278 8.97 -11.43 -16.32
N PRO A 279 7.92 -11.38 -17.15
CA PRO A 279 7.95 -12.02 -18.47
C PRO A 279 9.06 -11.47 -19.36
N ILE A 280 9.23 -10.14 -19.38
CA ILE A 280 10.27 -9.52 -20.21
C ILE A 280 11.66 -9.99 -19.77
N SER A 281 11.90 -10.09 -18.46
CA SER A 281 13.18 -10.56 -17.91
C SER A 281 13.47 -12.00 -18.33
N ILE A 282 12.47 -12.88 -18.27
CA ILE A 282 12.61 -14.27 -18.71
C ILE A 282 12.88 -14.31 -20.22
N PHE A 283 12.11 -13.56 -21.01
CA PHE A 283 12.26 -13.55 -22.45
C PHE A 283 13.64 -13.04 -22.89
N ILE A 284 14.10 -11.92 -22.33
CA ILE A 284 15.43 -11.37 -22.62
C ILE A 284 16.52 -12.36 -22.21
N TYR A 285 16.39 -13.02 -21.06
CA TYR A 285 17.35 -14.05 -20.65
C TYR A 285 17.43 -15.20 -21.66
N LEU A 286 16.30 -15.63 -22.20
CA LEU A 286 16.23 -16.76 -23.11
C LEU A 286 16.69 -16.43 -24.54
N VAL A 287 16.56 -15.17 -24.97
CA VAL A 287 16.89 -14.74 -26.34
C VAL A 287 18.25 -14.04 -26.44
N SER A 288 18.70 -13.40 -25.37
CA SER A 288 19.97 -12.67 -25.37
C SER A 288 21.16 -13.61 -25.45
N SER A 289 22.09 -13.30 -26.35
CA SER A 289 23.37 -13.98 -26.48
C SER A 289 24.40 -13.61 -25.39
N GLU A 290 24.17 -12.54 -24.62
CA GLU A 290 25.15 -11.99 -23.67
C GLU A 290 24.77 -12.17 -22.19
N ILE A 291 23.50 -12.41 -21.88
CA ILE A 291 23.02 -12.45 -20.50
C ILE A 291 23.01 -13.88 -19.97
N ASN A 292 24.08 -14.25 -19.26
CA ASN A 292 24.28 -15.61 -18.74
C ASN A 292 23.48 -15.96 -17.47
N SER A 293 22.67 -15.05 -16.93
CA SER A 293 21.86 -15.35 -15.74
C SER A 293 20.49 -14.67 -15.75
N ILE A 294 19.47 -15.42 -15.31
CA ILE A 294 18.10 -14.90 -15.17
C ILE A 294 18.01 -13.75 -14.17
N ILE A 295 18.83 -13.79 -13.10
CA ILE A 295 18.92 -12.72 -12.11
C ILE A 295 19.52 -11.47 -12.74
N GLY A 296 20.56 -11.62 -13.56
CA GLY A 296 21.17 -10.52 -14.31
C GLY A 296 20.17 -9.84 -15.25
N SER A 297 19.43 -10.63 -16.04
CA SER A 297 18.36 -10.12 -16.91
C SER A 297 17.31 -9.34 -16.12
N PHE A 298 16.83 -9.93 -15.03
CA PHE A 298 15.83 -9.31 -14.17
C PHE A 298 16.29 -7.98 -13.58
N MET A 299 17.52 -7.91 -13.06
CA MET A 299 18.08 -6.67 -12.53
C MET A 299 18.27 -5.61 -13.61
N LEU A 300 18.70 -6.01 -14.81
CA LEU A 300 18.91 -5.09 -15.92
C LEU A 300 17.59 -4.52 -16.46
N VAL A 301 16.55 -5.35 -16.59
CA VAL A 301 15.19 -4.90 -16.92
C VAL A 301 14.65 -3.97 -15.84
N LEU A 302 14.82 -4.30 -14.56
CA LEU A 302 14.42 -3.39 -13.48
C LEU A 302 15.12 -2.03 -13.57
N LEU A 303 16.43 -2.02 -13.78
CA LEU A 303 17.22 -0.79 -13.93
C LEU A 303 16.76 0.04 -15.13
N SER A 304 16.46 -0.59 -16.26
CA SER A 304 16.01 0.11 -17.46
C SER A 304 14.64 0.78 -17.29
N PHE A 305 13.71 0.10 -16.60
CA PHE A 305 12.43 0.67 -16.22
C PHE A 305 12.58 1.79 -15.18
N PHE A 306 13.49 1.63 -14.21
CA PHE A 306 13.79 2.68 -13.22
C PHE A 306 14.36 3.95 -13.86
N ALA A 307 15.30 3.80 -14.80
CA ALA A 307 15.85 4.92 -15.58
C ALA A 307 14.74 5.61 -16.38
N PHE A 308 13.94 4.83 -17.12
CA PHE A 308 12.82 5.35 -17.90
C PHE A 308 11.83 6.14 -17.02
N PHE A 309 11.37 5.55 -15.92
CA PHE A 309 10.38 6.19 -15.05
C PHE A 309 10.92 7.41 -14.30
N SER A 310 12.23 7.47 -14.06
CA SER A 310 12.86 8.68 -13.50
C SER A 310 12.57 9.91 -14.37
N PHE A 311 12.56 9.74 -15.70
CA PHE A 311 12.20 10.80 -16.65
C PHE A 311 10.69 10.89 -16.93
N TYR A 312 10.03 9.75 -17.19
CA TYR A 312 8.61 9.71 -17.55
C TYR A 312 7.70 10.32 -16.47
N GLU A 313 8.04 10.16 -15.19
CA GLU A 313 7.27 10.72 -14.09
C GLU A 313 7.35 12.25 -14.01
N ILE A 314 8.38 12.87 -14.57
CA ILE A 314 8.49 14.34 -14.66
C ILE A 314 7.37 14.88 -15.54
N GLY A 315 7.23 14.35 -16.76
CA GLY A 315 6.14 14.71 -17.68
C GLY A 315 4.77 14.33 -17.12
N GLY A 316 4.69 13.19 -16.44
CA GLY A 316 3.47 12.76 -15.74
C GLY A 316 3.01 13.76 -14.67
N LEU A 317 3.93 14.24 -13.83
CA LEU A 317 3.66 15.24 -12.81
C LEU A 317 3.27 16.58 -13.43
N PHE A 318 4.02 17.03 -14.44
CA PHE A 318 3.71 18.26 -15.16
C PHE A 318 2.27 18.24 -15.70
N ASN A 319 1.86 17.16 -16.37
CA ASN A 319 0.51 17.01 -16.89
C ASN A 319 -0.56 16.95 -15.80
N ASP A 320 -0.29 16.25 -14.70
CA ASP A 320 -1.26 16.12 -13.61
C ASP A 320 -1.42 17.43 -12.81
N LEU A 321 -0.41 18.31 -12.79
CA LEU A 321 -0.50 19.65 -12.21
C LEU A 321 -1.29 20.63 -13.10
N HIS A 322 -1.19 20.49 -14.43
CA HIS A 322 -1.90 21.34 -15.40
C HIS A 322 -3.29 20.83 -15.78
N ALA A 323 -3.63 19.59 -15.44
CA ALA A 323 -4.94 19.02 -15.73
C ALA A 323 -6.04 19.72 -14.91
N GLN A 324 -6.89 20.50 -15.58
CA GLN A 324 -8.15 20.98 -14.99
C GLN A 324 -9.15 19.82 -14.83
N LYS A 325 -10.02 19.89 -13.82
CA LYS A 325 -11.04 18.85 -13.52
C LYS A 325 -11.83 18.49 -14.78
N GLU A 326 -11.74 17.24 -15.23
CA GLU A 326 -12.62 16.70 -16.27
C GLU A 326 -14.00 16.35 -15.65
N GLY A 327 -14.83 17.36 -15.37
CA GLY A 327 -16.22 17.20 -14.95
C GLY A 327 -16.47 16.44 -13.62
N ASP A 328 -17.75 16.25 -13.31
CA ASP A 328 -18.29 15.82 -12.00
C ASP A 328 -17.94 14.38 -11.55
N ARG A 329 -17.29 13.59 -12.43
CA ARG A 329 -16.92 12.19 -12.16
C ARG A 329 -15.41 11.92 -12.25
N SER A 330 -14.57 12.92 -12.53
CA SER A 330 -13.12 12.71 -12.58
C SER A 330 -12.50 12.72 -11.18
N THR A 331 -11.96 11.57 -10.80
CA THR A 331 -11.05 11.40 -9.66
C THR A 331 -9.76 12.14 -9.90
N LEU A 332 -9.42 13.08 -9.02
CA LEU A 332 -8.16 13.82 -9.08
C LEU A 332 -6.99 12.89 -8.73
N ARG A 333 -5.95 12.90 -9.56
CA ARG A 333 -4.73 12.09 -9.33
C ARG A 333 -3.91 12.61 -8.15
N ILE A 334 -3.95 13.92 -7.92
CA ILE A 334 -3.34 14.61 -6.78
C ILE A 334 -4.45 15.29 -6.00
N LYS A 335 -4.55 15.00 -4.70
CA LYS A 335 -5.52 15.64 -3.80
C LYS A 335 -5.23 17.14 -3.70
N PRO A 336 -6.23 18.03 -3.85
CA PRO A 336 -6.06 19.46 -3.68
C PRO A 336 -5.42 19.82 -2.34
N GLY A 337 -4.49 20.77 -2.33
CA GLY A 337 -3.75 21.19 -1.13
C GLY A 337 -2.53 20.33 -0.78
N THR A 338 -2.27 19.24 -1.50
CA THR A 338 -1.04 18.44 -1.30
C THR A 338 0.19 19.23 -1.74
N LYS A 339 1.10 19.52 -0.82
CA LYS A 339 2.33 20.27 -1.09
C LYS A 339 3.47 19.33 -1.51
N ILE A 340 3.73 19.23 -2.81
CA ILE A 340 4.86 18.48 -3.37
C ILE A 340 6.06 19.42 -3.46
N ASN A 341 7.24 18.98 -2.99
CA ASN A 341 8.50 19.68 -3.23
C ASN A 341 9.02 19.30 -4.62
N HIS A 342 8.70 20.13 -5.62
CA HIS A 342 9.05 19.90 -7.01
C HIS A 342 10.57 19.83 -7.23
N GLY A 343 11.35 20.67 -6.55
CA GLY A 343 12.82 20.66 -6.65
C GLY A 343 13.42 19.34 -6.19
N LEU A 344 13.00 18.83 -5.03
CA LEU A 344 13.44 17.53 -4.53
C LEU A 344 12.97 16.38 -5.44
N PHE A 345 11.75 16.47 -5.96
CA PHE A 345 11.18 15.48 -6.89
C PHE A 345 12.03 15.38 -8.17
N LEU A 346 12.41 16.52 -8.76
CA LEU A 346 13.26 16.59 -9.94
C LEU A 346 14.69 16.12 -9.64
N LEU A 347 15.29 16.61 -8.55
CA LEU A 347 16.66 16.28 -8.17
C LEU A 347 16.86 14.76 -8.02
N ILE A 348 15.97 14.08 -7.29
CA ILE A 348 16.06 12.62 -7.09
C ILE A 348 16.03 11.88 -8.42
N ARG A 349 15.20 12.34 -9.38
CA ARG A 349 15.06 11.72 -10.70
C ARG A 349 16.28 11.93 -11.58
N ILE A 350 16.82 13.15 -11.60
CA ILE A 350 18.04 13.48 -12.33
C ILE A 350 19.21 12.65 -11.80
N VAL A 351 19.39 12.60 -10.48
CA VAL A 351 20.47 11.81 -9.84
C VAL A 351 20.28 10.32 -10.11
N THR A 352 19.07 9.77 -9.92
CA THR A 352 18.81 8.34 -10.15
C THR A 352 19.05 7.97 -11.60
N PHE A 353 18.53 8.75 -12.55
CA PHE A 353 18.79 8.53 -13.98
C PHE A 353 20.29 8.63 -14.28
N GLY A 354 20.97 9.67 -13.80
CA GLY A 354 22.40 9.86 -14.06
C GLY A 354 23.26 8.68 -13.58
N LEU A 355 22.97 8.13 -12.40
CA LEU A 355 23.68 6.96 -11.87
C LEU A 355 23.45 5.70 -12.73
N ILE A 356 22.20 5.43 -13.12
CA ILE A 356 21.87 4.26 -13.95
C ILE A 356 22.41 4.44 -15.37
N PHE A 357 22.34 5.66 -15.90
CA PHE A 357 22.87 6.01 -17.21
C PHE A 357 24.39 5.83 -17.25
N LEU A 358 25.11 6.31 -16.23
CA LEU A 358 26.55 6.10 -16.12
C LEU A 358 26.88 4.60 -16.06
N TYR A 359 26.12 3.81 -15.30
CA TYR A 359 26.26 2.35 -15.32
C TYR A 359 26.07 1.78 -16.73
N PHE A 360 25.07 2.24 -17.49
CA PHE A 360 24.91 1.79 -18.87
C PHE A 360 26.07 2.18 -19.78
N VAL A 361 26.64 3.38 -19.60
CA VAL A 361 27.86 3.80 -20.33
C VAL A 361 29.01 2.85 -20.02
N THR A 362 29.25 2.49 -18.76
CA THR A 362 30.33 1.55 -18.39
C THR A 362 30.16 0.14 -18.97
N LYS A 363 28.95 -0.20 -19.43
CA LYS A 363 28.60 -1.48 -20.06
C LYS A 363 28.48 -1.38 -21.58
N ASN A 364 28.86 -0.24 -22.19
CA ASN A 364 28.86 -0.02 -23.64
C ASN A 364 27.50 -0.28 -24.32
N TYR A 365 26.38 -0.02 -23.64
CA TYR A 365 25.06 -0.05 -24.29
C TYR A 365 24.94 1.09 -25.33
N ASN A 366 24.12 0.89 -26.37
CA ASN A 366 23.81 1.94 -27.34
C ASN A 366 22.80 2.94 -26.74
N LEU A 367 23.33 4.04 -26.21
CA LEU A 367 22.54 5.03 -25.46
C LEU A 367 22.04 6.20 -26.31
N ILE A 368 22.51 6.36 -27.54
CA ILE A 368 22.11 7.46 -28.42
C ILE A 368 20.61 7.36 -28.71
N LEU A 369 20.16 6.20 -29.20
CA LEU A 369 18.74 5.95 -29.49
C LEU A 369 17.89 6.06 -28.23
N TYR A 370 18.41 5.59 -27.08
CA TYR A 370 17.73 5.70 -25.79
C TYR A 370 17.50 7.16 -25.40
N ILE A 371 18.51 8.02 -25.45
CA ILE A 371 18.37 9.46 -25.13
C ILE A 371 17.39 10.15 -26.08
N ILE A 372 17.49 9.89 -27.39
CA ILE A 372 16.60 10.49 -28.40
C ILE A 372 15.14 10.18 -28.07
N LEU A 373 14.83 8.92 -27.76
CA LEU A 373 13.47 8.50 -27.47
C LEU A 373 12.98 8.95 -26.09
N MET A 374 13.86 9.03 -25.10
CA MET A 374 13.55 9.66 -23.81
C MET A 374 13.19 11.15 -23.98
N SER A 375 13.93 11.86 -24.83
CA SER A 375 13.73 13.28 -25.11
C SER A 375 12.43 13.51 -25.87
N SER A 376 12.14 12.68 -26.89
CA SER A 376 10.88 12.74 -27.62
C SER A 376 9.68 12.41 -26.73
N CYS A 377 9.83 11.53 -25.73
CA CYS A 377 8.80 11.24 -24.74
C CYS A 377 8.38 12.50 -23.96
N LEU A 378 9.34 13.31 -23.50
CA LEU A 378 9.06 14.58 -22.82
C LEU A 378 8.35 15.57 -23.75
N LEU A 379 8.78 15.66 -25.01
CA LEU A 379 8.11 16.50 -26.01
C LEU A 379 6.64 16.10 -26.19
N ILE A 380 6.34 14.80 -26.22
CA ILE A 380 4.96 14.32 -26.31
C ILE A 380 4.16 14.64 -25.06
N PHE A 381 4.76 14.64 -23.87
CA PHE A 381 4.08 15.10 -22.65
C PHE A 381 3.67 16.57 -22.77
N LEU A 382 4.55 17.43 -23.27
CA LEU A 382 4.26 18.85 -23.53
C LEU A 382 3.15 19.01 -24.57
N LEU A 383 3.26 18.30 -25.71
CA LEU A 383 2.22 18.28 -26.74
C LEU A 383 0.89 17.77 -26.19
N HIS A 384 0.89 16.77 -25.32
CA HIS A 384 -0.34 16.23 -24.72
C HIS A 384 -1.11 17.29 -23.93
N THR A 385 -0.41 18.22 -23.27
CA THR A 385 -1.02 19.34 -22.55
C THR A 385 -1.65 20.35 -23.52
N LEU A 386 -0.96 20.65 -24.62
CA LEU A 386 -1.32 21.67 -25.61
C LEU A 386 -2.42 21.22 -26.60
N VAL A 387 -2.52 19.92 -26.87
CA VAL A 387 -3.39 19.38 -27.91
C VAL A 387 -4.86 19.29 -27.45
N ASN A 388 -5.77 19.61 -28.39
CA ASN A 388 -7.22 19.52 -28.23
C ASN A 388 -7.68 18.13 -27.77
N LYS A 389 -8.76 18.09 -26.98
CA LYS A 389 -9.24 16.88 -26.27
C LYS A 389 -9.44 15.65 -27.17
N HIS A 390 -9.91 15.83 -28.40
CA HIS A 390 -10.13 14.73 -29.35
C HIS A 390 -8.81 14.12 -29.85
N LEU A 391 -7.80 14.95 -30.09
CA LEU A 391 -6.47 14.54 -30.57
C LEU A 391 -5.57 14.01 -29.45
N ARG A 392 -5.91 14.23 -28.17
CA ARG A 392 -5.19 13.65 -27.01
C ARG A 392 -5.16 12.13 -27.00
N VAL A 393 -6.04 11.46 -27.76
CA VAL A 393 -6.00 10.02 -27.95
C VAL A 393 -4.68 9.59 -28.57
N LEU A 394 -4.19 10.32 -29.58
CA LEU A 394 -2.94 10.01 -30.27
C LEU A 394 -1.74 10.15 -29.35
N THR A 395 -1.63 11.28 -28.66
CA THR A 395 -0.51 11.53 -27.71
C THR A 395 -0.57 10.58 -26.52
N PHE A 396 -1.75 10.20 -26.04
CA PHE A 396 -1.89 9.18 -24.99
C PHE A 396 -1.43 7.80 -25.47
N THR A 397 -1.86 7.36 -26.65
CA THR A 397 -1.44 6.08 -27.24
C THR A 397 0.06 6.04 -27.43
N LEU A 398 0.66 7.14 -27.91
CA LEU A 398 2.10 7.26 -28.10
C LEU A 398 2.88 7.22 -26.76
N LEU A 399 2.40 7.90 -25.72
CA LEU A 399 3.00 7.80 -24.38
C LEU A 399 2.93 6.37 -23.82
N LYS A 400 1.84 5.66 -24.09
CA LYS A 400 1.68 4.25 -23.70
C LYS A 400 2.64 3.33 -24.46
N LEU A 401 2.84 3.58 -25.76
CA LEU A 401 3.82 2.91 -26.60
C LEU A 401 5.22 3.06 -26.01
N PHE A 402 5.59 4.30 -25.72
CA PHE A 402 6.90 4.68 -25.21
C PHE A 402 7.21 4.04 -23.86
N ARG A 403 6.21 3.93 -22.99
CA ARG A 403 6.34 3.27 -21.68
C ARG A 403 6.75 1.80 -21.78
N THR A 404 6.40 1.11 -22.86
CA THR A 404 6.77 -0.29 -23.04
C THR A 404 8.04 -0.45 -23.85
N LEU A 405 8.21 0.35 -24.90
CA LEU A 405 9.36 0.21 -25.81
C LEU A 405 10.64 0.80 -25.23
N ILE A 406 10.62 2.04 -24.75
CA ILE A 406 11.85 2.76 -24.41
C ILE A 406 12.71 2.05 -23.36
N PRO A 407 12.16 1.50 -22.25
CA PRO A 407 12.95 0.70 -21.32
C PRO A 407 13.69 -0.47 -21.97
N LEU A 408 13.22 -0.97 -23.12
CA LEU A 408 13.76 -2.16 -23.78
C LEU A 408 14.81 -1.82 -24.84
N ILE A 409 14.98 -0.54 -25.18
CA ILE A 409 15.86 -0.13 -26.27
C ILE A 409 17.33 -0.35 -25.93
N ILE A 410 17.67 -0.35 -24.65
CA ILE A 410 19.02 -0.69 -24.20
C ILE A 410 19.43 -2.11 -24.61
N PHE A 411 18.46 -2.99 -24.93
CA PHE A 411 18.71 -4.37 -25.31
C PHE A 411 18.87 -4.59 -26.82
N VAL A 412 18.69 -3.57 -27.67
CA VAL A 412 18.73 -3.70 -29.16
C VAL A 412 20.02 -4.37 -29.67
N ASN A 413 21.12 -4.28 -28.92
CA ASN A 413 22.37 -4.95 -29.28
C ASN A 413 22.33 -6.48 -29.06
N PHE A 414 21.42 -6.98 -28.21
CA PHE A 414 21.35 -8.39 -27.81
C PHE A 414 20.04 -9.08 -28.21
N ILE A 415 19.05 -8.32 -28.67
CA ILE A 415 17.77 -8.85 -29.14
C ILE A 415 17.42 -8.21 -30.47
N SER A 416 16.80 -8.98 -31.37
CA SER A 416 16.41 -8.50 -32.68
C SER A 416 15.25 -7.50 -32.61
N ILE A 417 15.02 -6.76 -33.70
CA ILE A 417 13.83 -5.90 -33.85
C ILE A 417 12.54 -6.73 -33.77
N VAL A 418 12.58 -7.98 -34.27
CA VAL A 418 11.45 -8.92 -34.20
C VAL A 418 11.14 -9.26 -32.74
N ASP A 419 12.18 -9.47 -31.91
CA ASP A 419 12.03 -9.72 -30.47
C ASP A 419 11.37 -8.55 -29.74
N LEU A 420 11.81 -7.33 -30.02
CA LEU A 420 11.19 -6.11 -29.48
C LEU A 420 9.73 -5.98 -29.90
N PHE A 421 9.42 -6.32 -31.16
CA PHE A 421 8.04 -6.35 -31.66
C PHE A 421 7.20 -7.37 -30.91
N ILE A 422 7.71 -8.59 -30.70
CA ILE A 422 7.02 -9.66 -29.98
C ILE A 422 6.76 -9.27 -28.52
N ILE A 423 7.79 -8.75 -27.83
CA ILE A 423 7.63 -8.23 -26.47
C ILE A 423 6.56 -7.13 -26.43
N PHE A 424 6.61 -6.20 -27.37
CA PHE A 424 5.64 -5.11 -27.46
C PHE A 424 4.20 -5.62 -27.69
N PHE A 425 3.98 -6.47 -28.69
CA PHE A 425 2.66 -6.99 -29.05
C PHE A 425 2.03 -7.82 -27.93
N ILE A 426 2.84 -8.57 -27.20
CA ILE A 426 2.38 -9.47 -26.15
C ILE A 426 2.15 -8.72 -24.83
N ASN A 427 3.04 -7.76 -24.50
CA ASN A 427 2.96 -6.96 -23.27
C ASN A 427 1.97 -5.78 -23.38
N ASN A 428 1.78 -5.20 -24.57
CA ASN A 428 0.98 -3.99 -24.76
C ASN A 428 -0.17 -4.19 -25.77
N HIS A 429 -1.17 -4.94 -25.32
CA HIS A 429 -2.59 -4.93 -25.71
C HIS A 429 -2.96 -4.36 -27.11
N LEU A 430 -3.23 -5.26 -28.07
CA LEU A 430 -4.22 -5.06 -29.15
C LEU A 430 -5.52 -4.43 -28.62
N GLU A 431 -5.91 -4.73 -27.38
CA GLU A 431 -7.07 -4.14 -26.70
C GLU A 431 -6.95 -2.62 -26.54
N SER A 432 -5.75 -2.06 -26.38
CA SER A 432 -5.57 -0.60 -26.26
C SER A 432 -5.40 0.13 -27.58
N ILE A 433 -5.28 -0.59 -28.69
CA ILE A 433 -5.44 -0.01 -30.01
C ILE A 433 -6.93 -0.07 -30.37
N TYR A 434 -7.55 -1.24 -30.21
CA TYR A 434 -8.98 -1.49 -30.41
C TYR A 434 -9.91 -0.59 -29.55
N PHE A 435 -9.63 -0.44 -28.24
CA PHE A 435 -10.41 0.41 -27.32
C PHE A 435 -10.46 1.88 -27.75
N TYR A 436 -9.43 2.35 -28.45
CA TYR A 436 -9.26 3.77 -28.75
C TYR A 436 -9.68 4.12 -30.18
N THR A 437 -9.53 3.20 -31.13
CA THR A 437 -10.12 3.33 -32.47
C THR A 437 -11.65 3.36 -32.43
N SER A 438 -12.26 2.76 -31.40
CA SER A 438 -13.72 2.67 -31.25
C SER A 438 -14.36 3.76 -30.36
N GLY A 439 -13.58 4.75 -29.90
CA GLY A 439 -14.08 5.90 -29.13
C GLY A 439 -14.32 5.65 -27.62
N LYS A 440 -14.00 6.66 -26.79
CA LYS A 440 -14.03 6.63 -25.30
C LYS A 440 -15.39 6.27 -24.66
N TYR A 441 -16.48 6.25 -25.42
CA TYR A 441 -17.84 6.11 -24.89
C TYR A 441 -18.49 4.75 -25.12
N TRP A 442 -17.86 3.85 -25.88
CA TRP A 442 -18.46 2.58 -26.27
C TRP A 442 -18.10 1.38 -25.40
N PHE A 443 -17.51 1.60 -24.22
CA PHE A 443 -17.25 0.50 -23.28
C PHE A 443 -18.42 0.26 -22.32
N LYS A 444 -19.43 -0.44 -22.85
CA LYS A 444 -19.93 -1.62 -22.14
C LYS A 444 -18.90 -2.74 -22.36
N LYS A 445 -18.44 -3.33 -21.25
CA LYS A 445 -17.51 -4.47 -21.10
C LYS A 445 -17.23 -5.28 -22.39
N MET A 446 -15.97 -5.31 -22.86
CA MET A 446 -15.48 -6.45 -23.65
C MET A 446 -15.80 -7.74 -22.88
N SER A 447 -16.37 -8.71 -23.56
CA SER A 447 -16.68 -10.00 -22.96
C SER A 447 -15.39 -10.79 -22.71
N PHE A 448 -15.44 -11.75 -21.79
CA PHE A 448 -14.33 -12.69 -21.56
C PHE A 448 -13.98 -13.46 -22.85
N ARG A 449 -14.97 -13.67 -23.72
CA ARG A 449 -14.82 -14.30 -25.02
C ARG A 449 -13.96 -13.47 -25.98
N ASP A 450 -14.17 -12.15 -26.04
CA ASP A 450 -13.37 -11.24 -26.88
C ASP A 450 -11.90 -11.22 -26.44
N TRP A 451 -11.69 -11.31 -25.12
CA TRP A 451 -10.35 -11.46 -24.52
C TRP A 451 -9.64 -12.74 -24.95
N ILE A 452 -10.36 -13.86 -24.94
CA ILE A 452 -9.82 -15.15 -25.38
C ILE A 452 -9.44 -15.09 -26.87
N TYR A 453 -10.29 -14.52 -27.72
CA TYR A 453 -10.02 -14.45 -29.16
C TYR A 453 -8.73 -13.70 -29.50
N ILE A 454 -8.50 -12.52 -28.89
CA ILE A 454 -7.26 -11.76 -29.09
C ILE A 454 -6.04 -12.57 -28.66
N LYS A 455 -6.13 -13.33 -27.57
CA LYS A 455 -5.02 -14.16 -27.07
C LYS A 455 -4.79 -15.42 -27.91
N ILE A 456 -5.83 -16.00 -28.48
CA ILE A 456 -5.71 -17.09 -29.47
C ILE A 456 -4.99 -16.60 -30.72
N ILE A 457 -5.33 -15.40 -31.24
CA ILE A 457 -4.63 -14.81 -32.38
C ILE A 457 -3.13 -14.66 -32.09
N LEU A 458 -2.77 -14.20 -30.89
CA LEU A 458 -1.37 -14.09 -30.47
C LEU A 458 -0.68 -15.46 -30.33
N LEU A 459 -1.38 -16.50 -29.89
CA LEU A 459 -0.86 -17.87 -29.87
C LEU A 459 -0.60 -18.40 -31.28
N VAL A 460 -1.52 -18.17 -32.22
CA VAL A 460 -1.35 -18.56 -33.63
C VAL A 460 -0.17 -17.81 -34.24
N LEU A 461 -0.06 -16.50 -33.99
CA LEU A 461 1.07 -15.71 -34.46
C LEU A 461 2.41 -16.22 -33.88
N GLY A 462 2.44 -16.54 -32.58
CA GLY A 462 3.61 -17.14 -31.93
C GLY A 462 3.98 -18.50 -32.52
N LEU A 463 2.97 -19.33 -32.86
CA LEU A 463 3.18 -20.61 -33.55
C LEU A 463 3.74 -20.41 -34.96
N ILE A 464 3.22 -19.44 -35.72
CA ILE A 464 3.73 -19.10 -37.05
C ILE A 464 5.20 -18.67 -36.94
N ILE A 465 5.52 -17.74 -36.03
CA ILE A 465 6.90 -17.28 -35.81
C ILE A 465 7.80 -18.46 -35.41
N TYR A 466 7.33 -19.35 -34.53
CA TYR A 466 8.05 -20.57 -34.18
C TYR A 466 8.30 -21.47 -35.40
N ILE A 467 7.32 -21.67 -36.29
CA ILE A 467 7.50 -22.50 -37.49
C ILE A 467 8.62 -21.97 -38.39
N PHE A 468 8.70 -20.64 -38.54
CA PHE A 468 9.72 -19.95 -39.35
C PHE A 468 11.09 -19.87 -38.68
N THR A 469 11.14 -19.55 -37.39
CA THR A 469 12.40 -19.32 -36.65
C THR A 469 12.97 -20.58 -36.00
N LYS A 470 12.15 -21.63 -35.84
CA LYS A 470 12.42 -22.84 -35.05
C LYS A 470 12.77 -22.58 -33.57
N ASN A 471 12.46 -21.39 -33.05
CA ASN A 471 12.75 -21.03 -31.66
C ASN A 471 11.49 -21.13 -30.79
N ILE A 472 11.46 -22.14 -29.91
CA ILE A 472 10.33 -22.49 -29.04
C ILE A 472 9.90 -21.35 -28.10
N ILE A 473 10.82 -20.40 -27.80
CA ILE A 473 10.55 -19.27 -26.91
C ILE A 473 9.40 -18.42 -27.44
N TYR A 474 9.30 -18.24 -28.76
CA TYR A 474 8.23 -17.48 -29.40
C TYR A 474 6.85 -18.11 -29.26
N PHE A 475 6.78 -19.42 -28.96
CA PHE A 475 5.55 -20.14 -28.68
C PHE A 475 5.22 -20.16 -27.17
N LEU A 476 6.22 -20.37 -26.31
CA LEU A 476 6.04 -20.39 -24.85
C LEU A 476 5.65 -19.03 -24.28
N PHE A 477 6.13 -17.94 -24.87
CA PHE A 477 5.92 -16.59 -24.36
C PHE A 477 4.43 -16.14 -24.44
N PRO A 478 3.70 -16.33 -25.56
CA PRO A 478 2.24 -16.16 -25.59
C PRO A 478 1.46 -17.03 -24.59
N ILE A 479 1.90 -18.28 -24.36
CA ILE A 479 1.26 -19.22 -23.40
C ILE A 479 1.33 -18.66 -21.97
N TYR A 480 2.49 -18.16 -21.55
CA TYR A 480 2.66 -17.52 -20.25
C TYR A 480 1.65 -16.37 -20.06
N PHE A 481 1.47 -15.52 -21.07
CA PHE A 481 0.51 -14.42 -20.99
C PHE A 481 -0.93 -14.89 -20.94
N LEU A 482 -1.30 -15.96 -21.66
CA LEU A 482 -2.63 -16.56 -21.52
C LEU A 482 -2.86 -17.05 -20.08
N PHE A 483 -1.87 -17.71 -19.48
CA PHE A 483 -1.93 -18.17 -18.09
C PHE A 483 -2.07 -17.01 -17.10
N VAL A 484 -1.29 -15.94 -17.24
CA VAL A 484 -1.41 -14.73 -16.39
C VAL A 484 -2.79 -14.11 -16.52
N VAL A 485 -3.39 -14.08 -17.72
CA VAL A 485 -4.75 -13.56 -17.93
C VAL A 485 -5.79 -14.43 -17.22
N ILE A 486 -5.69 -15.76 -17.33
CA ILE A 486 -6.57 -16.69 -16.62
C ILE A 486 -6.46 -16.48 -15.11
N LEU A 487 -5.23 -16.36 -14.59
CA LEU A 487 -5.01 -16.05 -13.17
C LEU A 487 -5.59 -14.69 -12.77
N CYS A 488 -5.47 -13.66 -13.62
CA CYS A 488 -6.07 -12.35 -13.37
C CYS A 488 -7.59 -12.43 -13.33
N TYR A 489 -8.20 -13.20 -14.25
CA TYR A 489 -9.64 -13.38 -14.33
C TYR A 489 -10.18 -14.16 -13.13
N LEU A 490 -9.55 -15.29 -12.79
CA LEU A 490 -9.83 -16.06 -11.58
C LEU A 490 -9.62 -15.20 -10.33
N GLY A 491 -8.53 -14.44 -10.26
CA GLY A 491 -8.26 -13.51 -9.17
C GLY A 491 -9.32 -12.41 -9.06
N LYS A 492 -9.82 -11.89 -10.18
CA LYS A 492 -10.91 -10.91 -10.19
C LYS A 492 -12.20 -11.51 -9.64
N ILE A 493 -12.53 -12.75 -10.01
CA ILE A 493 -13.66 -13.51 -9.45
C ILE A 493 -13.47 -13.72 -7.92
N PHE A 494 -12.31 -14.22 -7.49
CA PHE A 494 -12.05 -14.51 -6.07
C PHE A 494 -11.91 -13.27 -5.16
N PHE A 495 -11.52 -12.10 -5.70
CA PHE A 495 -11.30 -10.87 -4.94
C PHE A 495 -12.42 -9.82 -5.09
N GLU A 496 -13.21 -9.83 -6.17
CA GLU A 496 -14.41 -8.98 -6.30
C GLU A 496 -15.61 -9.59 -5.54
N ASP A 497 -15.76 -10.92 -5.48
CA ASP A 497 -16.88 -11.57 -4.73
C ASP A 497 -16.79 -11.42 -3.21
N LYS A 498 -15.66 -10.96 -2.66
CA LYS A 498 -15.52 -10.61 -1.23
C LYS A 498 -15.78 -9.12 -0.93
N LEU A 499 -16.21 -8.34 -1.92
CA LEU A 499 -16.47 -6.90 -1.79
C LEU A 499 -17.90 -6.47 -2.13
N ALA A 500 -18.83 -7.41 -2.33
CA ALA A 500 -20.27 -7.13 -2.27
C ALA A 500 -20.79 -7.15 -0.82
#